data_AF-A0A6M0L1R9-F1
#
_entry.id   AF-A0A6M0L1R9-F1
#
_cell.length_a   1.000
_cell.length_b   1.000
_cell.length_c   1.000
_cell.angle_alpha   90.00
_cell.angle_beta   90.00
_cell.angle_gamma   90.00
#
_symmetry.space_group_name_H-M   'P 1'
#
loop_
_entity.id
_entity.type
_entity.pdbx_description
1 polymer ?
#
loop_
_entity_poly.entity_id
_entity_poly.type
_entity_poly.pdbx_seq_one_letter_code
_entity_poly.pdbx_strand_id
1 'polypeptide(L)' 'MNNSNNPLHGIKLEQIIKELVEHYGWEELGKKVRINCFNNNPHIKASLKFLRNVDHEWARIKVEKLYIKMREEAR' A
#
# COMPACT_ATOMS: atom_id res chain seq x y z
N MET A 1 -9.52 -1.43 -30.31
CA MET A 1 -8.59 -0.86 -29.33
C MET A 1 -9.18 -1.04 -27.95
N ASN A 2 -8.55 -1.81 -27.05
CA ASN A 2 -8.86 -1.81 -25.61
C ASN A 2 -7.80 -2.63 -24.90
N ASN A 3 -6.78 -1.96 -24.36
CA ASN A 3 -6.06 -2.40 -23.16
C ASN A 3 -5.04 -1.32 -22.78
N SER A 4 -5.53 -0.15 -22.37
CA SER A 4 -4.74 0.82 -21.60
C SER A 4 -4.58 0.38 -20.13
N ASN A 5 -4.58 -0.93 -19.90
CA ASN A 5 -4.47 -1.60 -18.60
C ASN A 5 -3.03 -1.54 -18.08
N ASN A 6 -2.50 -0.34 -17.88
CA ASN A 6 -1.46 -0.16 -16.87
C ASN A 6 -2.18 0.15 -15.56
N PRO A 7 -2.54 -0.85 -14.74
CA PRO A 7 -3.33 -0.65 -13.51
C PRO A 7 -2.61 0.20 -12.45
N LEU A 8 -1.39 0.66 -12.72
CA LEU A 8 -0.53 1.45 -11.83
C LEU A 8 -0.06 2.77 -12.46
N HIS A 9 -0.36 3.07 -13.73
CA HIS A 9 0.18 4.27 -14.38
C HIS A 9 -0.47 5.54 -13.80
N GLY A 10 0.27 6.22 -12.92
CA GLY A 10 -0.19 7.44 -12.24
C GLY A 10 -0.75 7.23 -10.83
N ILE A 11 -0.74 6.01 -10.29
CA ILE A 11 -1.23 5.77 -8.92
C ILE A 11 -0.16 6.23 -7.92
N LYS A 12 -0.52 7.23 -7.11
CA LYS A 12 0.34 7.73 -6.04
C LYS A 12 0.40 6.71 -4.92
N LEU A 13 1.55 6.61 -4.23
CA LEU A 13 1.70 5.77 -3.02
C LEU A 13 0.62 6.07 -1.97
N GLU A 14 0.12 7.31 -1.91
CA GLU A 14 -1.01 7.67 -1.06
C GLU A 14 -2.29 6.92 -1.41
N GLN A 15 -2.61 6.82 -2.71
CA GLN A 15 -3.79 6.10 -3.17
C GLN A 15 -3.67 4.61 -2.93
N ILE A 16 -2.49 4.04 -3.17
CA ILE A 16 -2.19 2.64 -2.86
C ILE A 16 -2.53 2.33 -1.39
N ILE A 17 -2.03 3.15 -0.46
CA ILE A 17 -2.30 2.95 0.96
C ILE A 17 -3.79 3.16 1.27
N LYS A 18 -4.43 4.20 0.69
CA LYS A 18 -5.86 4.45 0.88
C LYS A 18 -6.71 3.23 0.47
N GLU A 19 -6.52 2.72 -0.73
CA GLU A 19 -7.27 1.57 -1.24
C GLU A 19 -6.98 0.30 -0.42
N LEU A 20 -5.72 0.06 -0.06
CA LEU A 20 -5.36 -1.08 0.79
C LEU A 20 -6.03 -1.00 2.18
N VAL A 21 -6.09 0.19 2.78
CA VAL A 21 -6.75 0.42 4.07
C VAL A 21 -8.26 0.30 3.93
N GLU A 22 -8.84 0.79 2.85
CA GLU A 22 -10.28 0.69 2.59
C GLU A 22 -10.72 -0.76 2.35
N HIS A 23 -9.87 -1.56 1.69
CA HIS A 23 -10.16 -2.95 1.38
C HIS A 23 -9.86 -3.92 2.53
N TYR A 24 -8.69 -3.81 3.18
CA TYR A 24 -8.26 -4.73 4.24
C TYR A 24 -8.40 -4.16 5.66
N GLY A 25 -8.34 -2.83 5.82
CA GLY A 25 -8.19 -2.20 7.13
C GLY A 25 -6.74 -2.18 7.63
N TRP A 26 -6.50 -1.34 8.65
CA TRP A 26 -5.17 -1.16 9.23
C TRP A 26 -4.65 -2.39 9.97
N GLU A 27 -5.53 -3.15 10.63
CA GLU A 27 -5.15 -4.35 11.38
C GLU A 27 -4.59 -5.43 10.45
N GLU A 28 -5.28 -5.72 9.35
CA GLU A 28 -4.81 -6.69 8.34
C GLU A 28 -3.56 -6.19 7.63
N LEU A 29 -3.47 -4.90 7.34
CA LEU A 29 -2.25 -4.30 6.80
C LEU A 29 -1.07 -4.46 7.75
N GLY A 30 -1.26 -4.27 9.05
CA GLY A 30 -0.24 -4.50 10.07
C GLY A 30 0.19 -5.96 10.19
N LYS A 31 -0.73 -6.92 9.93
CA LYS A 31 -0.40 -8.35 9.86
C LYS A 31 0.40 -8.70 8.61
N LYS A 32 0.00 -8.19 7.43
CA LYS A 32 0.67 -8.45 6.14
C LYS A 32 2.00 -7.72 6.03
N VAL A 33 2.02 -6.47 6.47
CA VAL A 33 3.18 -5.58 6.54
C VAL A 33 3.40 -5.24 8.01
N ARG A 34 4.21 -6.07 8.69
CA ARG A 34 4.59 -5.88 10.10
C ARG A 34 5.48 -4.66 10.30
N ILE A 35 4.89 -3.47 10.18
CA ILE A 35 5.51 -2.20 10.50
C ILE A 35 4.76 -1.54 11.65
N ASN A 36 5.51 -0.89 12.53
CA ASN A 36 4.94 -0.22 13.70
C ASN A 36 3.95 0.89 13.30
N CYS A 37 4.14 1.50 12.12
CA CYS A 37 3.27 2.55 11.60
C CYS A 37 1.81 2.08 11.42
N PHE A 38 1.57 0.84 11.02
CA PHE A 38 0.20 0.35 10.80
C PHE A 38 -0.48 -0.12 12.08
N ASN A 39 0.28 -0.62 13.06
CA ASN A 39 -0.27 -1.13 14.31
C ASN A 39 -0.45 -0.04 15.38
N ASN A 40 0.45 0.94 15.42
CA ASN A 40 0.56 1.86 16.56
C ASN A 40 0.16 3.31 16.19
N ASN A 41 0.24 3.69 14.91
CA ASN A 41 -0.23 4.99 14.46
C ASN A 41 -0.82 4.92 13.03
N PRO A 42 -1.99 4.27 12.86
CA PRO A 42 -2.61 3.99 11.57
C PRO A 42 -3.09 5.29 10.90
N HIS A 43 -2.16 6.02 10.29
CA HIS A 43 -2.45 7.29 9.65
C HIS A 43 -1.69 7.44 8.34
N ILE A 44 -2.40 7.81 7.27
CA ILE A 44 -1.87 7.82 5.90
C ILE A 44 -0.66 8.74 5.76
N LYS A 45 -0.70 9.96 6.34
CA LYS A 45 0.45 10.88 6.28
C LYS A 45 1.69 10.34 6.97
N ALA A 46 1.53 9.63 8.10
CA ALA A 46 2.64 9.05 8.84
C ALA A 46 3.23 7.86 8.06
N SER A 47 2.37 7.00 7.51
CA SER A 47 2.75 5.90 6.64
C SER A 47 3.50 6.38 5.40
N LEU A 48 3.05 7.46 4.76
CA LEU A 48 3.76 8.04 3.61
C LEU A 48 5.12 8.60 3.98
N LYS A 49 5.23 9.30 5.12
CA LYS A 49 6.52 9.80 5.60
C LYS A 49 7.48 8.64 5.87
N PHE A 50 6.98 7.56 6.47
CA PHE A 50 7.75 6.35 6.74
C PHE A 50 8.18 5.62 5.45
N LEU A 51 7.28 5.43 4.50
CA LEU A 51 7.55 4.74 3.24
C LEU A 51 8.39 5.56 2.25
N ARG A 52 8.53 6.88 2.48
CA ARG A 52 9.45 7.76 1.74
C ARG A 52 10.86 7.75 2.31
N ASN A 53 11.08 7.19 3.50
CA ASN A 53 12.43 7.03 4.03
C ASN A 53 13.14 5.86 3.35
N VAL A 54 14.38 6.10 2.94
CA VAL A 54 15.21 5.13 2.21
C VAL A 54 15.57 3.90 3.06
N ASP A 55 15.74 4.08 4.38
CA ASP A 55 16.00 2.99 5.34
C ASP A 55 14.86 1.96 5.43
N HIS A 56 13.70 2.27 4.86
CA HIS A 56 12.50 1.42 4.89
C HIS A 56 11.96 1.11 3.49
N GLU A 57 12.82 1.16 2.47
CA GLU A 57 12.43 0.85 1.08
C GLU A 57 11.77 -0.53 0.94
N TRP A 58 12.23 -1.53 1.71
CA TRP A 58 11.62 -2.86 1.75
C TRP A 58 10.12 -2.81 2.12
N ALA A 59 9.70 -1.87 2.98
CA ALA A 59 8.32 -1.71 3.39
C ALA A 59 7.48 -1.13 2.25
N ARG A 60 8.02 -0.17 1.50
CA ARG A 60 7.40 0.38 0.29
C ARG A 60 7.16 -0.71 -0.75
N ILE A 61 8.19 -1.49 -1.08
CA ILE A 61 8.08 -2.62 -2.02
C ILE A 61 7.01 -3.61 -1.55
N LYS A 62 6.93 -3.88 -0.25
CA LYS A 62 5.95 -4.82 0.31
C LYS A 62 4.51 -4.31 0.20
N VAL A 63 4.28 -3.02 0.44
CA VAL A 63 2.98 -2.35 0.25
C VAL A 63 2.58 -2.37 -1.22
N GLU A 64 3.49 -2.03 -2.14
CA GLU A 64 3.23 -2.06 -3.59
C GLU A 64 2.88 -3.48 -4.07
N LYS A 65 3.64 -4.50 -3.64
CA LYS A 65 3.33 -5.91 -3.94
C LYS A 65 1.97 -6.33 -3.40
N LEU A 66 1.63 -5.92 -2.19
CA LEU A 66 0.33 -6.23 -1.59
C LEU A 66 -0.82 -5.62 -2.41
N TYR A 67 -0.66 -4.40 -2.88
CA TYR A 67 -1.65 -3.72 -3.72
C TYR A 67 -1.84 -4.40 -5.07
N ILE A 68 -0.74 -4.82 -5.72
CA ILE A 68 -0.84 -5.62 -6.95
C ILE A 68 -1.64 -6.89 -6.71
N LYS A 69 -1.30 -7.62 -5.64
CA LYS A 69 -2.01 -8.85 -5.28
C LYS A 69 -3.50 -8.60 -5.04
N MET A 70 -3.86 -7.56 -4.28
CA MET A 70 -5.25 -7.16 -4.06
C MET A 70 -5.98 -6.86 -5.37
N ARG A 71 -5.33 -6.14 -6.29
CA ARG A 71 -5.88 -5.80 -7.61
C ARG A 71 -6.05 -7.02 -8.52
N GLU A 72 -5.19 -8.02 -8.39
CA GLU A 72 -5.31 -9.30 -9.08
C GLU A 72 -6.43 -10.17 -8.48
N GLU A 73 -6.58 -10.19 -7.15
CA GLU A 73 -7.64 -10.93 -6.44
C GLU A 73 -9.04 -10.32 -6.68
N ALA A 74 -9.13 -9.00 -6.90
CA ALA A 74 -10.39 -8.30 -7.17
C ALA A 74 -10.88 -8.43 -8.62
N ARG A 75 -10.23 -9.25 -9.46
CA ARG A 75 -10.50 -9.40 -10.89
C ARG A 75 -11.18 -10.73 -11.19
#